data_AF-A0A2G8RVI5-F1
#
_entry.id   AF-A0A2G8RVI5-F1
#
_cell.length_a   1.000
_cell.length_b   1.000
_cell.length_c   1.000
_cell.angle_alpha   90.00
_cell.angle_beta   90.00
_cell.angle_gamma   90.00
#
_symmetry.space_group_name_H-M   'P 1'
#
loop_
_entity.id
_entity.type
_entity.pdbx_description
1 polymer ?
#
loop_
_entity_poly.entity_id
_entity_poly.type
_entity_poly.pdbx_seq_one_letter_code
_entity_poly.pdbx_strand_id
1 'polypeptide(L)'
;MEPQPYETPLVELALVSSWLAFQWEHGMSDGLADLLAVFSASPLTHLEVVGLCAPVSAETWATVFRMFPSLVSLDAGAEAEGALFAGLREAESESACMESVAWGDCTEAGSRIPACRGLERISVTPYSGLSQTPEQILEPLIHCLRYRAERGIRVKQLYLDLNMRIDGVKRYLPQLEDLVSNVKVKCRRTS
;
A
#
# COMPACT_ATOMS: atom_id res chain seq x y z
N MET A 1 -34.97 -1.87 -20.92
CA MET A 1 -34.19 -1.04 -19.99
C MET A 1 -33.09 -1.93 -19.44
N GLU A 2 -31.89 -1.86 -20.02
CA GLU A 2 -30.70 -2.46 -19.42
C GLU A 2 -30.35 -1.67 -18.14
N PRO A 3 -30.04 -2.34 -17.02
CA PRO A 3 -29.56 -1.66 -15.83
C PRO A 3 -28.18 -1.08 -16.14
N GLN A 4 -28.05 0.25 -16.03
CA GLN A 4 -26.76 0.93 -16.01
C GLN A 4 -25.90 0.31 -14.90
N PRO A 5 -24.63 -0.03 -15.16
CA PRO A 5 -23.74 -0.51 -14.11
C PRO A 5 -23.62 0.62 -13.09
N TYR A 6 -24.07 0.35 -11.86
CA TYR A 6 -23.91 1.24 -10.73
C TYR A 6 -22.40 1.50 -10.59
N GLU A 7 -21.94 2.66 -11.05
CA GLU A 7 -20.61 3.15 -10.73
C GLU A 7 -20.58 3.26 -9.20
N THR A 8 -19.89 2.33 -8.55
CA THR A 8 -19.64 2.41 -7.11
C THR A 8 -19.05 3.79 -6.83
N PRO A 9 -19.58 4.56 -5.87
CA PRO A 9 -19.06 5.88 -5.57
C PRO A 9 -17.58 5.75 -5.23
N LEU A 10 -16.72 6.36 -6.05
CA LEU A 10 -15.30 6.46 -5.81
C LEU A 10 -15.12 7.32 -4.56
N VAL A 11 -14.73 6.69 -3.45
CA VAL A 11 -14.29 7.43 -2.27
C VAL A 11 -12.78 7.55 -2.35
N GLU A 12 -12.33 8.78 -2.46
CA GLU A 12 -10.93 9.18 -2.45
C GLU A 12 -10.63 9.88 -1.14
N LEU A 13 -9.56 9.49 -0.49
CA LEU A 13 -9.15 10.07 0.78
C LEU A 13 -7.67 10.38 0.74
N ALA A 14 -7.34 11.63 1.09
CA ALA A 14 -5.98 12.13 1.13
C ALA A 14 -5.66 12.66 2.52
N LEU A 15 -4.71 12.01 3.20
CA LEU A 15 -4.05 12.50 4.41
C LEU A 15 -2.70 13.08 4.03
N VAL A 16 -2.67 14.39 3.78
CA VAL A 16 -1.47 15.10 3.33
C VAL A 16 -1.03 16.09 4.40
N SER A 17 0.18 15.87 4.89
CA SER A 17 0.84 16.78 5.81
C SER A 17 1.69 17.81 5.08
N SER A 18 1.85 18.99 5.68
CA SER A 18 2.85 19.95 5.22
C SER A 18 4.18 19.63 5.89
N TRP A 19 5.28 19.68 5.15
CA TRP A 19 6.65 19.55 5.66
C TRP A 19 7.03 20.48 6.83
N LEU A 20 6.25 21.53 7.09
CA LEU A 20 6.43 22.46 8.22
C LEU A 20 5.66 22.03 9.48
N ALA A 21 4.80 21.02 9.39
CA ALA A 21 3.96 20.54 10.49
C ALA A 21 4.65 19.41 11.26
N PHE A 22 5.71 19.75 12.01
CA PHE A 22 6.49 18.80 12.83
C PHE A 22 5.65 18.05 13.88
N GLN A 23 4.47 18.56 14.24
CA GLN A 23 3.55 17.88 15.19
C GLN A 23 2.84 16.67 14.56
N TRP A 24 2.81 16.57 13.23
CA TRP A 24 2.12 15.48 12.55
C TRP A 24 2.80 14.14 12.77
N GLU A 25 4.12 14.12 12.93
CA GLU A 25 4.92 12.89 13.08
C GLU A 25 4.46 12.04 14.27
N HIS A 26 4.09 12.69 15.37
CA HIS A 26 3.66 12.03 16.59
C HIS A 26 2.17 11.66 16.55
N GLY A 27 1.38 12.35 15.74
CA GLY A 27 -0.07 12.13 15.61
C GLY A 27 -0.46 11.27 14.41
N MET A 28 0.48 10.80 13.59
CA MET A 28 0.15 10.07 12.36
C MET A 28 -0.55 8.74 12.63
N SER A 29 -0.10 7.99 13.64
CA SER A 29 -0.77 6.76 14.06
C SER A 29 -2.19 7.03 14.56
N ASP A 30 -2.36 8.09 15.35
CA ASP A 30 -3.67 8.50 15.87
C ASP A 30 -4.58 8.98 14.73
N GLY A 31 -4.05 9.74 13.78
CA GLY A 31 -4.79 10.20 12.60
C GLY A 31 -5.22 9.06 11.68
N LEU A 32 -4.40 8.00 11.55
CA LEU A 32 -4.82 6.77 10.88
C LEU A 32 -5.91 6.05 11.67
N ALA A 33 -5.81 5.97 13.00
CA ALA A 33 -6.85 5.36 13.82
C ALA A 33 -8.20 6.13 13.72
N ASP A 34 -8.15 7.46 13.75
CA ASP A 34 -9.33 8.32 13.55
C ASP A 34 -9.93 8.14 12.16
N LEU A 35 -9.09 8.05 11.13
CA LEU A 35 -9.52 7.74 9.77
C LEU A 35 -10.26 6.42 9.72
N LEU A 36 -9.69 5.37 10.33
CA LEU A 36 -10.31 4.06 10.37
C LEU A 36 -11.67 4.11 11.11
N ALA A 37 -11.76 4.86 12.21
CA ALA A 37 -13.01 5.04 12.92
C ALA A 37 -14.09 5.70 12.05
N VAL A 38 -13.76 6.77 11.32
CA VAL A 38 -14.70 7.54 10.50
C VAL A 38 -15.10 6.82 9.21
N PHE A 39 -14.14 6.18 8.55
CA PHE A 39 -14.33 5.61 7.21
C PHE A 39 -14.50 4.09 7.19
N SER A 40 -14.60 3.42 8.35
CA SER A 40 -14.72 1.95 8.44
C SER A 40 -15.82 1.32 7.59
N ALA A 41 -16.92 2.04 7.32
CA ALA A 41 -18.03 1.57 6.49
C ALA A 41 -17.98 2.09 5.03
N SER A 42 -16.94 2.84 4.67
CA SER A 42 -16.81 3.49 3.37
C SER A 42 -16.06 2.60 2.37
N PRO A 43 -16.56 2.44 1.12
CA PRO A 43 -15.88 1.68 0.07
C PRO A 43 -14.70 2.50 -0.50
N LEU A 44 -13.65 2.69 0.29
CA LEU A 44 -12.48 3.48 -0.12
C LEU A 44 -11.76 2.80 -1.28
N THR A 45 -11.63 3.52 -2.39
CA THR A 45 -10.99 3.03 -3.62
C THR A 45 -9.63 3.68 -3.86
N HIS A 46 -9.40 4.87 -3.31
CA HIS A 46 -8.13 5.59 -3.41
C HIS A 46 -7.71 6.12 -2.04
N LEU A 47 -6.47 5.83 -1.66
CA LEU A 47 -5.86 6.29 -0.41
C LEU A 47 -4.53 6.98 -0.74
N GLU A 48 -4.44 8.26 -0.40
CA GLU A 48 -3.21 9.04 -0.42
C GLU A 48 -2.79 9.33 1.02
N VAL A 49 -1.56 8.95 1.37
CA VAL A 49 -0.96 9.20 2.68
C VAL A 49 0.43 9.78 2.49
N VAL A 50 0.51 11.11 2.52
CA VAL A 50 1.74 11.86 2.28
C VAL A 50 2.16 12.58 3.56
N GLY A 51 3.24 12.08 4.16
CA GLY A 51 3.76 12.59 5.41
C GLY A 51 4.93 11.77 5.93
N LEU A 52 5.47 12.16 7.09
CA LEU A 52 6.47 11.33 7.76
C LEU A 52 5.78 10.11 8.38
N CYS A 53 5.72 9.04 7.60
CA CYS A 53 5.02 7.80 7.97
C CYS A 53 5.93 6.77 8.64
N ALA A 54 7.21 7.09 8.86
CA ALA A 54 8.18 6.20 9.49
C ALA A 54 7.74 5.66 10.86
N PRO A 55 7.01 6.42 11.71
CA PRO A 55 6.50 5.90 12.98
C PRO A 55 5.36 4.88 12.86
N VAL A 56 4.73 4.76 11.69
CA VAL A 56 3.57 3.89 11.49
C VAL A 56 4.03 2.45 11.32
N SER A 57 3.59 1.57 12.24
CA SER A 57 3.96 0.16 12.22
C SER A 57 3.32 -0.61 11.06
N ALA A 58 3.93 -1.74 10.69
CA ALA A 58 3.37 -2.67 9.71
C ALA A 58 1.97 -3.18 10.12
N GLU A 59 1.75 -3.43 11.42
CA GLU A 59 0.46 -3.85 11.98
C GLU A 59 -0.63 -2.78 11.77
N THR A 60 -0.29 -1.50 11.93
CA THR A 60 -1.22 -0.39 11.68
C THR A 60 -1.59 -0.34 10.20
N TRP A 61 -0.60 -0.44 9.31
CA TRP A 61 -0.83 -0.54 7.87
C TRP A 61 -1.66 -1.77 7.49
N ALA A 62 -1.42 -2.93 8.10
CA ALA A 62 -2.19 -4.13 7.87
C ALA A 62 -3.66 -3.94 8.24
N THR A 63 -3.93 -3.21 9.31
CA THR A 63 -5.28 -2.84 9.73
C THR A 63 -5.97 -1.93 8.71
N VAL A 64 -5.24 -0.95 8.16
CA VAL A 64 -5.74 -0.08 7.07
C VAL A 64 -6.14 -0.90 5.84
N PHE A 65 -5.27 -1.80 5.37
CA PHE A 65 -5.56 -2.61 4.18
C PHE A 65 -6.71 -3.61 4.38
N ARG A 66 -6.87 -4.14 5.59
CA ARG A 66 -8.03 -4.99 5.92
C ARG A 66 -9.34 -4.20 5.93
N MET A 67 -9.31 -2.97 6.39
CA MET A 67 -10.51 -2.12 6.46
C MET A 67 -10.97 -1.64 5.09
N PHE A 68 -10.03 -1.49 4.13
CA PHE A 68 -10.31 -1.01 2.79
C PHE A 68 -10.02 -2.08 1.72
N PRO A 69 -10.79 -3.19 1.67
CA PRO A 69 -10.54 -4.28 0.74
C PRO A 69 -10.76 -3.90 -0.74
N SER A 70 -11.55 -2.83 -0.97
CA SER A 70 -11.85 -2.28 -2.30
C SER A 70 -10.79 -1.32 -2.83
N LEU A 71 -9.66 -1.14 -2.13
CA LEU A 71 -8.62 -0.21 -2.54
C LEU A 71 -8.04 -0.58 -3.92
N VAL A 72 -8.06 0.40 -4.83
CA VAL A 72 -7.57 0.29 -6.22
C VAL A 72 -6.27 1.06 -6.42
N SER A 73 -6.08 2.15 -5.68
CA SER A 73 -4.92 3.03 -5.80
C SER A 73 -4.39 3.42 -4.42
N LEU A 74 -3.09 3.36 -4.26
CA LEU A 74 -2.36 3.76 -3.05
C LEU A 74 -1.24 4.73 -3.42
N ASP A 75 -1.28 5.92 -2.85
CA ASP A 75 -0.21 6.90 -2.95
C ASP A 75 0.37 7.11 -1.55
N ALA A 76 1.67 6.88 -1.36
CA ALA A 76 2.31 6.91 -0.05
C ALA A 76 3.65 7.65 -0.07
N GLY A 77 3.99 8.26 1.06
CA GLY A 77 5.34 8.78 1.31
C GLY A 77 6.37 7.66 1.33
N ALA A 78 7.53 7.88 0.71
CA ALA A 78 8.69 6.97 0.73
C ALA A 78 9.15 6.65 2.17
N GLU A 79 8.92 7.61 3.08
CA GLU A 79 9.16 7.54 4.51
C GLU A 79 8.29 6.53 5.25
N ALA A 80 7.25 5.97 4.62
CA ALA A 80 6.54 4.80 5.17
C ALA A 80 7.43 3.53 5.18
N GLU A 81 8.64 3.63 4.61
CA GLU A 81 9.68 2.59 4.59
C GLU A 81 9.13 1.24 4.10
N GLY A 82 9.75 0.16 4.55
CA GLY A 82 9.27 -1.19 4.34
C GLY A 82 7.99 -1.52 5.11
N ALA A 83 7.60 -0.72 6.11
CA ALA A 83 6.47 -1.01 6.99
C ALA A 83 5.14 -1.03 6.23
N LEU A 84 4.96 -0.12 5.27
CA LEU A 84 3.78 -0.09 4.38
C LEU A 84 3.61 -1.43 3.64
N PHE A 85 4.66 -1.90 2.98
CA PHE A 85 4.62 -3.12 2.17
C PHE A 85 4.59 -4.39 3.03
N ALA A 86 5.23 -4.36 4.20
CA ALA A 86 5.11 -5.41 5.19
C ALA A 86 3.66 -5.53 5.69
N GLY A 87 3.00 -4.41 5.98
CA GLY A 87 1.61 -4.37 6.41
C GLY A 87 0.64 -4.85 5.33
N LEU A 88 0.86 -4.48 4.06
CA LEU A 88 0.05 -5.02 2.95
C LEU A 88 0.16 -6.55 2.87
N ARG A 89 1.38 -7.08 2.92
CA ARG A 89 1.63 -8.53 2.92
C ARG A 89 0.98 -9.22 4.12
N GLU A 90 1.07 -8.62 5.29
CA GLU A 90 0.46 -9.13 6.52
C GLU A 90 -1.07 -9.19 6.41
N ALA A 91 -1.72 -8.12 5.96
CA ALA A 91 -3.16 -8.07 5.73
C ALA A 91 -3.64 -9.17 4.77
N GLU A 92 -2.88 -9.45 3.72
CA GLU A 92 -3.15 -10.52 2.77
C GLU A 92 -2.93 -11.93 3.35
N SER A 93 -2.05 -12.04 4.35
CA SER A 93 -1.71 -13.32 4.99
C SER A 93 -2.71 -13.67 6.09
N GLU A 94 -3.12 -12.71 6.91
CA GLU A 94 -4.05 -12.92 8.02
C GLU A 94 -5.51 -12.99 7.61
N SER A 95 -5.86 -12.38 6.47
CA SER A 95 -7.15 -12.65 5.83
C SER A 95 -7.34 -14.15 5.53
N ALA A 96 -6.27 -14.95 5.59
CA ALA A 96 -6.28 -16.39 5.51
C ALA A 96 -6.53 -17.12 6.85
N CYS A 97 -6.81 -16.47 7.99
CA CYS A 97 -6.86 -17.15 9.30
C CYS A 97 -8.14 -16.91 10.14
N MET A 98 -8.88 -15.83 9.92
CA MET A 98 -9.79 -15.30 10.96
C MET A 98 -11.22 -15.92 11.01
N GLU A 99 -11.58 -16.85 10.12
CA GLU A 99 -12.93 -17.46 10.09
C GLU A 99 -13.02 -18.89 10.69
N SER A 100 -11.94 -19.46 11.23
CA SER A 100 -11.96 -20.84 11.74
C SER A 100 -12.24 -20.94 13.25
N VAL A 101 -13.25 -20.20 13.75
CA VAL A 101 -13.77 -20.39 15.12
C VAL A 101 -15.31 -20.41 15.13
N ALA A 102 -15.90 -21.15 14.20
CA ALA A 102 -17.30 -21.59 14.31
C ALA A 102 -17.34 -23.09 14.07
N TRP A 103 -17.93 -23.81 15.02
CA TRP A 103 -18.02 -25.27 15.04
C TRP A 103 -18.73 -25.82 13.79
N GLY A 104 -18.11 -26.81 13.14
CA GLY A 104 -18.79 -27.77 12.27
C GLY A 104 -18.60 -27.53 10.77
N ASP A 105 -18.11 -28.59 10.10
CA ASP A 105 -18.03 -28.80 8.65
C ASP A 105 -16.95 -28.03 7.86
N CYS A 106 -15.73 -28.56 7.88
CA CYS A 106 -14.63 -28.15 7.01
C CYS A 106 -14.69 -28.86 5.64
N THR A 107 -15.74 -28.60 4.86
CA THR A 107 -15.74 -28.91 3.42
C THR A 107 -16.38 -27.78 2.66
N GLU A 108 -15.71 -26.63 2.63
CA GLU A 108 -15.60 -25.83 1.43
C GLU A 108 -14.44 -24.86 1.62
N ALA A 109 -13.48 -24.93 0.71
CA ALA A 109 -12.41 -23.94 0.59
C ALA A 109 -13.06 -22.61 0.15
N GLY A 110 -13.69 -21.92 1.09
CA GLY A 110 -14.16 -20.56 0.91
C GLY A 110 -12.95 -19.75 0.43
N SER A 111 -13.02 -19.28 -0.80
CA SER A 111 -11.99 -18.47 -1.44
C SER A 111 -11.84 -17.17 -0.64
N ARG A 112 -10.94 -17.17 0.36
CA ARG A 112 -10.62 -16.00 1.15
C ARG A 112 -10.02 -14.96 0.21
N ILE A 113 -10.71 -13.84 0.09
CA ILE A 113 -10.34 -12.75 -0.82
C ILE A 113 -9.16 -12.02 -0.17
N PRO A 114 -7.99 -11.95 -0.82
CA PRO A 114 -6.85 -11.21 -0.28
C PRO A 114 -7.22 -9.73 -0.11
N ALA A 115 -6.72 -9.12 0.97
CA ALA A 115 -6.89 -7.69 1.21
C ALA A 115 -6.42 -6.89 -0.02
N CYS A 116 -7.19 -5.85 -0.37
CA CYS A 116 -6.92 -4.98 -1.51
C CYS A 116 -6.63 -5.77 -2.81
N ARG A 117 -7.42 -6.82 -3.10
CA ARG A 117 -7.29 -7.62 -4.35
C ARG A 117 -7.36 -6.74 -5.60
N GLY A 118 -8.13 -5.66 -5.55
CA GLY A 118 -8.29 -4.68 -6.62
C GLY A 118 -7.16 -3.66 -6.73
N LEU A 119 -6.11 -3.72 -5.90
CA LEU A 119 -5.02 -2.73 -5.92
C LEU A 119 -4.22 -2.85 -7.22
N GLU A 120 -4.39 -1.85 -8.09
CA GLU A 120 -3.82 -1.78 -9.43
C GLU A 120 -2.70 -0.75 -9.55
N ARG A 121 -2.72 0.30 -8.71
CA ARG A 121 -1.75 1.39 -8.74
C ARG A 121 -1.09 1.59 -7.37
N ILE A 122 0.23 1.67 -7.37
CA ILE A 122 1.03 2.09 -6.22
C ILE A 122 1.93 3.25 -6.66
N SER A 123 1.88 4.35 -5.91
CA SER A 123 2.77 5.50 -6.05
C SER A 123 3.54 5.71 -4.75
N VAL A 124 4.85 5.81 -4.85
CA VAL A 124 5.73 6.16 -3.73
C VAL A 124 6.42 7.47 -4.07
N THR A 125 6.19 8.50 -3.26
CA THR A 125 6.74 9.84 -3.47
C THR A 125 7.55 10.30 -2.27
N PRO A 126 8.62 11.10 -2.44
CA PRO A 126 9.39 11.56 -1.30
C PRO A 126 8.61 12.65 -0.59
N TYR A 127 8.37 12.51 0.72
CA TYR A 127 7.75 13.57 1.51
C TYR A 127 8.77 14.57 2.04
N SER A 128 9.93 14.07 2.46
CA SER A 128 11.01 14.81 3.08
C SER A 128 12.29 14.75 2.23
N GLY A 129 13.21 15.68 2.49
CA GLY A 129 14.55 15.63 1.90
C GLY A 129 15.44 14.52 2.45
N LEU A 130 14.92 13.67 3.36
CA LEU A 130 15.68 12.59 3.98
C LEU A 130 16.08 11.56 2.93
N SER A 131 17.29 11.05 3.06
CA SER A 131 17.81 9.99 2.20
C SER A 131 17.51 8.64 2.85
N GLN A 132 16.75 7.81 2.17
CA GLN A 132 16.59 6.40 2.51
C GLN A 132 17.52 5.54 1.65
N THR A 133 17.81 4.31 2.07
CA THR A 133 18.60 3.38 1.25
C THR A 133 17.68 2.53 0.36
N PRO A 134 18.13 2.13 -0.85
CA PRO A 134 17.26 1.40 -1.79
C PRO A 134 16.66 0.14 -1.18
N GLU A 135 17.43 -0.52 -0.32
CA GLU A 135 17.07 -1.73 0.40
C GLU A 135 15.84 -1.52 1.30
N GLN A 136 15.76 -0.38 2.01
CA GLN A 136 14.70 -0.10 2.97
C GLN A 136 13.31 -0.01 2.33
N ILE A 137 13.24 0.40 1.06
CA ILE A 137 11.97 0.59 0.34
C ILE A 137 11.75 -0.53 -0.67
N LEU A 138 12.76 -0.82 -1.50
CA LEU A 138 12.58 -1.68 -2.67
C LEU A 138 12.54 -3.16 -2.31
N GLU A 139 13.26 -3.63 -1.30
CA GLU A 139 13.22 -5.05 -0.92
C GLU A 139 11.85 -5.45 -0.34
N PRO A 140 11.27 -4.71 0.62
CA PRO A 140 9.92 -4.98 1.10
C PRO A 140 8.86 -4.87 0.00
N LEU A 141 8.98 -3.85 -0.87
CA LEU A 141 8.10 -3.69 -2.04
C LEU A 141 8.16 -4.90 -2.96
N ILE A 142 9.35 -5.32 -3.39
CA ILE A 142 9.54 -6.46 -4.28
C ILE A 142 9.02 -7.74 -3.63
N HIS A 143 9.30 -7.94 -2.35
CA HIS A 143 8.80 -9.09 -1.62
C HIS A 143 7.27 -9.11 -1.58
N CYS A 144 6.63 -7.96 -1.34
CA CYS A 144 5.17 -7.84 -1.36
C CYS A 144 4.60 -8.11 -2.76
N LEU A 145 5.18 -7.53 -3.80
CA LEU A 145 4.73 -7.70 -5.19
C LEU A 145 4.88 -9.15 -5.67
N ARG A 146 5.98 -9.83 -5.29
CA ARG A 146 6.20 -11.24 -5.61
C ARG A 146 5.15 -12.12 -4.94
N TYR A 147 4.90 -11.90 -3.65
CA TYR A 147 3.88 -12.63 -2.89
C TYR A 147 2.48 -12.49 -3.51
N ARG A 148 2.13 -11.30 -4.00
CA ARG A 148 0.88 -11.04 -4.73
C ARG A 148 0.86 -11.74 -6.09
N ALA A 149 1.94 -11.65 -6.86
CA ALA A 149 2.04 -12.25 -8.18
C ALA A 149 1.90 -13.78 -8.14
N GLU A 150 2.48 -14.44 -7.12
CA GLU A 150 2.33 -15.89 -6.87
C GLU A 150 0.87 -16.31 -6.64
N ARG A 151 0.01 -15.38 -6.20
CA ARG A 151 -1.43 -15.57 -5.98
C ARG A 151 -2.28 -15.12 -7.16
N GLY A 152 -1.67 -14.76 -8.29
CA GLY A 152 -2.36 -14.27 -9.47
C GLY A 152 -2.90 -12.84 -9.33
N ILE A 153 -2.44 -12.09 -8.32
CA ILE A 153 -2.82 -10.70 -8.10
C ILE A 153 -1.65 -9.83 -8.51
N ARG A 154 -1.82 -9.01 -9.55
CA ARG A 154 -0.74 -8.17 -10.08
C ARG A 154 -1.10 -6.70 -10.02
N VAL A 155 -0.17 -5.90 -9.49
CA VAL A 155 -0.21 -4.44 -9.62
C VAL A 155 0.10 -4.11 -11.09
N LYS A 156 -0.69 -3.20 -11.67
CA LYS A 156 -0.54 -2.81 -13.08
C LYS A 156 0.41 -1.63 -13.24
N GLN A 157 0.39 -0.70 -12.28
CA GLN A 157 1.12 0.56 -12.33
C GLN A 157 1.91 0.76 -11.04
N LEU A 158 3.22 0.98 -11.19
CA LEU A 158 4.12 1.34 -10.10
C LEU A 158 4.84 2.64 -10.46
N TYR A 159 4.64 3.68 -9.66
CA TYR A 159 5.36 4.93 -9.75
C TYR A 159 6.27 5.09 -8.54
N LEU A 160 7.56 5.29 -8.77
CA LEU A 160 8.57 5.50 -7.73
C LEU A 160 9.26 6.83 -8.01
N ASP A 161 8.95 7.87 -7.23
CA ASP A 161 9.77 9.08 -7.14
C ASP A 161 10.61 8.98 -5.88
N LEU A 162 11.91 8.73 -6.06
CA LEU A 162 12.82 8.36 -5.00
C LEU A 162 13.93 9.41 -4.88
N ASN A 163 14.17 9.89 -3.66
CA ASN A 163 15.27 10.79 -3.33
C ASN A 163 16.62 10.03 -3.24
N MET A 164 16.99 9.34 -4.31
CA MET A 164 18.04 8.31 -4.30
C MET A 164 18.87 8.33 -5.57
N ARG A 165 20.08 7.78 -5.52
CA ARG A 165 20.93 7.62 -6.70
C ARG A 165 20.40 6.50 -7.58
N ILE A 166 20.34 6.75 -8.89
CA ILE A 166 19.82 5.78 -9.86
C ILE A 166 20.59 4.45 -9.83
N ASP A 167 21.91 4.47 -9.57
CA ASP A 167 22.71 3.25 -9.55
C ASP A 167 22.31 2.27 -8.44
N GLY A 168 21.83 2.78 -7.30
CA GLY A 168 21.29 1.96 -6.22
C GLY A 168 19.95 1.31 -6.57
N VAL A 169 19.16 1.97 -7.44
CA VAL A 169 17.84 1.49 -7.88
C VAL A 169 17.95 0.55 -9.09
N LYS A 170 18.95 0.75 -9.97
CA LYS A 170 19.14 -0.02 -11.21
C LYS A 170 19.13 -1.53 -11.01
N ARG A 171 19.73 -2.03 -9.92
CA ARG A 171 19.78 -3.47 -9.63
C ARG A 171 18.42 -4.10 -9.33
N TYR A 172 17.42 -3.29 -8.97
CA TYR A 172 16.06 -3.73 -8.64
C TYR A 172 15.09 -3.62 -9.82
N LEU A 173 15.40 -2.78 -10.82
CA LEU A 173 14.51 -2.55 -11.98
C LEU A 173 14.08 -3.85 -12.68
N PRO A 174 14.97 -4.82 -12.98
CA PRO A 174 14.54 -6.05 -13.65
C PRO A 174 13.50 -6.85 -12.85
N GLN A 175 13.60 -6.84 -11.52
CA GLN A 175 12.65 -7.52 -10.64
C GLN A 175 11.30 -6.80 -10.61
N LEU A 176 11.32 -5.46 -10.63
CA LEU A 176 10.08 -4.67 -10.67
C LEU A 176 9.36 -4.82 -12.00
N GLU A 177 10.09 -4.83 -13.12
CA GLU A 177 9.56 -4.97 -14.47
C GLU A 177 8.96 -6.37 -14.73
N ASP A 178 9.48 -7.42 -14.08
CA ASP A 178 8.90 -8.77 -14.11
C ASP A 178 7.56 -8.85 -13.33
N LEU A 179 7.45 -8.07 -12.26
CA LEU A 179 6.31 -8.10 -11.35
C LEU A 179 5.16 -7.15 -11.76
N VAL A 180 5.48 -6.04 -12.41
CA VAL A 180 4.52 -4.95 -12.71
C VAL A 180 4.60 -4.52 -14.18
N SER A 181 3.45 -4.42 -14.84
CA SER A 181 3.38 -4.12 -16.28
C SER A 181 3.87 -2.72 -16.67
N ASN A 182 3.72 -1.74 -15.78
CA ASN A 182 4.12 -0.36 -16.05
C ASN A 182 4.87 0.22 -14.85
N VAL A 183 6.20 0.21 -14.94
CA VAL A 183 7.09 0.76 -13.92
C VAL A 183 7.62 2.10 -14.39
N LYS A 184 7.44 3.14 -13.58
CA LYS A 184 8.01 4.46 -13.79
C LYS A 184 8.86 4.84 -12.59
N VAL A 185 10.16 5.05 -12.82
CA VAL A 185 11.09 5.44 -11.77
C VAL A 185 11.68 6.81 -12.08
N LYS A 186 11.60 7.70 -11.10
CA LYS A 186 12.24 9.01 -11.09
C LYS A 186 13.21 9.03 -9.91
N CYS A 187 14.48 9.27 -10.21
CA CYS A 187 15.56 9.38 -9.23
C CYS A 187 16.23 10.76 -9.37
N ARG A 188 16.89 11.24 -8.31
CA ARG A 188 17.70 12.46 -8.43
C ARG A 188 18.88 12.22 -9.38
N ARG A 189 19.05 13.10 -10.37
CA ARG A 189 20.26 13.15 -11.20
C ARG A 189 21.41 13.67 -10.36
N THR A 190 22.46 12.88 -10.21
CA THR A 190 23.75 13.37 -9.71
C THR A 190 24.37 14.24 -10.81
N SER A 191 24.46 15.54 -10.56
CA SER A 191 25.38 16.44 -11.27
C SER A 191 26.82 16.13 -10.88
#